data_AF-A0AAU2VFR0-F1
#
_entry.id   AF-A0AAU2VFR0-F1
#
_cell.length_a   1.000
_cell.length_b   1.000
_cell.length_c   1.000
_cell.angle_alpha   90.00
_cell.angle_beta   90.00
_cell.angle_gamma   90.00
#
_symmetry.space_group_name_H-M   'P 1'
#
loop_
_entity.id
_entity.type
_entity.pdbx_description
1 polymer ?
#
loop_
_entity_poly.entity_id
_entity_poly.type
_entity_poly.pdbx_seq_one_letter_code
_entity_poly.pdbx_strand_id
1 'polypeptide(L)'
;MAKDKLYGHIKPAKRRTQFLEFCRYLRTLYPAHVRIAIVCDSFSPHLTTKRCQRVGTWSAANNVEIAYTPTNSSWLNRIEAQFTALRYFTLDGTDHANHKEQGSMIRRYIIWRNHHADDQRLRAVVDRANVA
;
A
#
# COMPACT_ATOMS: atom_id res chain seq x y z
N MET A 1 -11.11 -15.74 4.80
CA MET A 1 -11.78 -14.81 3.87
C MET A 1 -10.91 -13.59 3.71
N ALA A 2 -10.37 -13.34 2.51
CA ALA A 2 -9.60 -12.13 2.23
C ALA A 2 -10.55 -10.93 2.26
N LYS A 3 -10.27 -9.95 3.12
CA LYS A 3 -11.01 -8.68 3.14
C LYS A 3 -10.33 -7.78 2.12
N ASP A 4 -11.00 -7.48 1.01
CA ASP A 4 -10.52 -6.50 0.02
C ASP A 4 -10.58 -5.09 0.63
N LYS A 5 -9.59 -4.76 1.45
CA LYS A 5 -9.48 -3.50 2.18
C LYS A 5 -8.18 -2.80 1.85
N LEU A 6 -8.31 -1.52 1.52
CA LEU A 6 -7.22 -0.60 1.31
C LEU A 6 -6.87 0.11 2.62
N TYR A 7 -5.59 0.15 2.95
CA TYR A 7 -5.06 0.87 4.11
C TYR A 7 -3.98 1.83 3.62
N GLY A 8 -3.96 3.06 4.16
CA GLY A 8 -3.00 4.07 3.73
C GLY A 8 -2.67 5.06 4.83
N HIS A 9 -1.37 5.31 5.04
CA HIS A 9 -0.86 6.32 5.94
C HIS A 9 -0.13 7.42 5.15
N ILE A 10 -0.54 8.67 5.37
CA ILE A 10 0.12 9.82 4.76
C ILE A 10 1.28 10.22 5.65
N LYS A 11 2.49 10.26 5.05
CA LYS A 11 3.74 10.54 5.75
C LYS A 11 4.51 11.63 4.98
N PRO A 12 5.22 12.53 5.68
CA PRO A 12 6.03 13.56 5.04
C PRO A 12 7.28 13.00 4.35
N ALA A 13 7.71 11.78 4.70
CA ALA A 13 8.87 11.12 4.11
C ALA A 13 8.65 9.62 3.93
N LYS A 14 9.18 9.07 2.83
CA LYS A 14 9.14 7.63 2.49
C LYS A 14 10.48 6.96 2.86
N ARG A 15 10.76 6.78 4.16
CA ARG A 15 11.98 6.11 4.65
C ARG A 15 11.65 4.79 5.35
N ARG A 16 12.69 3.99 5.63
CA ARG A 16 12.56 2.66 6.27
C ARG A 16 11.82 2.70 7.61
N THR A 17 11.98 3.77 8.39
CA THR A 17 11.25 3.95 9.65
C THR A 17 9.74 4.06 9.41
N GLN A 18 9.31 4.91 8.47
CA GLN A 18 7.88 5.04 8.13
C GLN A 18 7.31 3.77 7.50
N PHE A 19 8.09 3.05 6.71
CA PHE A 19 7.71 1.74 6.19
C PHE A 19 7.44 0.74 7.33
N LEU A 20 8.38 0.60 8.27
CA LEU A 20 8.21 -0.29 9.42
C LEU A 20 7.06 0.11 10.35
N GLU A 21 6.82 1.41 10.53
CA GLU A 21 5.62 1.89 11.24
C GLU A 21 4.34 1.35 10.58
N PHE A 22 4.27 1.37 9.25
CA PHE A 22 3.13 0.85 8.51
C PHE A 22 3.04 -0.68 8.59
N CYS A 23 4.16 -1.40 8.45
CA CYS A 23 4.15 -2.86 8.60
C CYS A 23 3.72 -3.32 10.00
N ARG A 24 4.15 -2.60 11.05
CA ARG A 24 3.69 -2.85 12.43
C ARG A 24 2.20 -2.64 12.57
N TYR A 25 1.67 -1.56 12.00
CA TYR A 25 0.23 -1.35 11.94
C TYR A 25 -0.50 -2.49 11.22
N LEU A 26 -0.02 -2.94 10.05
CA LEU A 26 -0.64 -4.08 9.35
C LEU A 26 -0.62 -5.35 10.20
N ARG A 27 0.47 -5.61 10.94
CA ARG A 27 0.58 -6.76 11.83
C ARG A 27 -0.46 -6.75 12.96
N THR A 28 -0.88 -5.58 13.46
CA THR A 28 -1.94 -5.51 14.49
C THR A 28 -3.32 -5.85 13.97
N LEU A 29 -3.55 -5.83 12.65
CA LEU A 29 -4.85 -6.12 12.04
C LEU A 29 -5.19 -7.61 11.99
N TYR A 30 -4.21 -8.48 12.26
CA TYR A 30 -4.35 -9.94 12.14
C TYR A 30 -3.76 -10.64 13.39
N PRO A 31 -4.29 -11.79 13.82
CA PRO A 31 -3.73 -12.57 14.93
C PRO A 31 -2.27 -12.99 14.68
N ALA A 32 -1.42 -12.94 15.70
CA ALA A 32 0.04 -13.16 15.56
C ALA A 32 0.42 -14.52 14.94
N HIS A 33 -0.39 -15.57 15.14
CA HIS A 33 -0.16 -16.90 14.56
C HIS A 33 -0.45 -16.97 13.06
N VAL A 34 -1.17 -15.99 12.50
CA VAL A 34 -1.45 -15.91 11.06
C VAL A 34 -0.26 -15.29 10.34
N ARG A 35 0.37 -16.06 9.44
CA ARG A 35 1.45 -15.57 8.59
C ARG A 35 0.93 -14.52 7.60
N ILE A 36 1.63 -13.41 7.47
CA ILE A 36 1.33 -12.37 6.48
C ILE A 36 2.46 -12.34 5.44
N ALA A 37 2.14 -12.39 4.16
CA ALA A 37 3.06 -12.08 3.08
C ALA A 37 2.80 -10.65 2.58
N ILE A 38 3.83 -9.81 2.59
CA ILE A 38 3.80 -8.44 2.06
C ILE A 38 4.62 -8.42 0.79
N VAL A 39 3.96 -8.19 -0.34
CA VAL A 39 4.61 -7.99 -1.64
C VAL A 39 5.02 -6.52 -1.74
N CYS A 40 6.28 -6.26 -2.09
CA CYS A 40 6.87 -4.93 -2.20
C CYS A 40 7.67 -4.80 -3.49
N ASP A 41 7.79 -3.59 -4.02
CA ASP A 41 8.83 -3.28 -5.00
C ASP A 41 10.23 -3.34 -4.34
N SER A 42 11.28 -3.34 -5.17
CA SER A 42 12.68 -3.40 -4.71
C SER A 42 13.22 -2.05 -4.17
N PHE A 43 12.33 -1.16 -3.73
CA PHE A 43 12.71 0.15 -3.19
C PHE A 43 13.53 0.01 -1.91
N SER A 44 14.65 0.74 -1.82
CA SER A 44 15.69 0.58 -0.77
C SER A 44 15.15 0.54 0.68
N PRO A 45 14.19 1.39 1.10
CA PRO A 45 13.53 1.29 2.40
C PRO A 45 12.88 -0.05 2.74
N HIS A 46 12.38 -0.79 1.75
CA HIS A 46 11.78 -2.12 1.96
C HIS A 46 12.85 -3.19 2.15
N LEU A 47 14.06 -2.97 1.62
CA LEU A 47 15.11 -3.96 1.60
C LEU A 47 15.77 -4.12 2.97
N THR A 48 16.07 -5.38 3.29
CA THR A 48 17.07 -5.77 4.27
C THR A 48 18.43 -5.72 3.58
N THR A 49 19.35 -4.91 4.08
CA THR A 49 20.69 -4.75 3.50
C THR A 49 21.76 -5.01 4.54
N LYS A 50 23.01 -5.18 4.11
CA LYS A 50 24.17 -5.30 5.02
C LYS A 50 24.25 -4.15 6.02
N ARG A 51 23.89 -2.93 5.60
CA ARG A 51 23.93 -1.73 6.44
C ARG A 51 22.72 -1.57 7.35
N CYS A 52 21.61 -2.23 7.05
CA CYS A 52 20.39 -2.10 7.83
C CYS A 52 19.49 -3.32 7.69
N GLN A 53 19.43 -4.10 8.78
CA GLN A 53 18.70 -5.38 8.82
C GLN A 53 17.30 -5.24 9.42
N ARG A 54 16.88 -4.02 9.81
CA ARG A 54 15.66 -3.76 10.59
C ARG A 54 14.39 -4.37 9.99
N VAL A 55 14.27 -4.44 8.66
CA VAL A 55 13.10 -5.03 7.99
C VAL A 55 13.08 -6.55 8.20
N GLY A 56 14.17 -7.25 7.84
CA GLY A 56 14.27 -8.70 7.97
C GLY A 56 14.20 -9.18 9.41
N THR A 57 14.85 -8.49 10.35
CA THR A 57 14.74 -8.81 11.78
C THR A 57 13.30 -8.68 12.27
N TRP A 58 12.61 -7.60 11.88
CA TRP A 58 11.22 -7.41 12.27
C TRP A 58 10.30 -8.47 11.63
N SER A 59 10.47 -8.76 10.33
CA SER A 59 9.60 -9.71 9.64
C SER A 59 9.73 -11.13 10.20
N ALA A 60 10.96 -11.58 10.45
CA ALA A 60 11.24 -12.88 11.06
C ALA A 60 10.60 -13.00 12.46
N ALA A 61 10.69 -11.95 13.29
CA ALA A 61 10.13 -11.96 14.64
C ALA A 61 8.59 -11.88 14.68
N ASN A 62 7.92 -11.49 13.58
CA ASN A 62 6.48 -11.20 13.58
C ASN A 62 5.66 -12.16 12.71
N ASN A 63 6.23 -13.30 12.28
CA ASN A 63 5.60 -14.24 11.35
C ASN A 63 5.15 -13.53 10.06
N VAL A 64 6.03 -12.67 9.54
CA VAL A 64 5.80 -11.90 8.30
C VAL A 64 6.87 -12.25 7.29
N GLU A 65 6.44 -12.43 6.05
CA GLU A 65 7.31 -12.58 4.89
C GLU A 65 7.25 -11.31 4.04
N ILE A 66 8.41 -10.80 3.63
CA ILE A 66 8.51 -9.71 2.65
C ILE A 66 8.99 -10.31 1.34
N ALA A 67 8.13 -10.27 0.32
CA ALA A 67 8.44 -10.73 -1.03
C ALA A 67 8.70 -9.52 -1.94
N TYR A 68 9.80 -9.53 -2.68
CA TYR A 68 10.16 -8.41 -3.56
C TYR A 68 9.84 -8.75 -5.01
N THR A 69 9.22 -7.82 -5.74
CA THR A 69 9.08 -7.94 -7.18
C THR A 69 10.44 -7.70 -7.87
N PRO A 70 10.69 -8.33 -9.04
CA PRO A 70 11.87 -8.00 -9.83
C PRO A 70 11.89 -6.52 -10.22
N THR A 71 13.09 -6.01 -10.52
CA THR A 71 13.27 -4.66 -11.04
C THR A 71 12.45 -4.47 -12.32
N ASN A 72 11.86 -3.29 -12.50
CA ASN A 72 11.00 -2.95 -13.65
C ASN A 72 9.78 -3.86 -13.84
N SER A 73 9.29 -4.49 -12.76
CA SER A 73 8.11 -5.36 -12.79
C SER A 73 6.97 -4.82 -11.90
N SER A 74 6.67 -3.52 -12.01
CA SER A 74 5.60 -2.87 -11.24
C SER A 74 4.22 -3.49 -11.51
N TRP A 75 3.99 -4.03 -12.72
CA TRP A 75 2.77 -4.74 -13.10
C TRP A 75 2.47 -5.97 -12.22
N LEU A 76 3.48 -6.58 -11.57
CA LEU A 76 3.27 -7.65 -10.59
C LEU A 76 2.74 -7.14 -9.25
N ASN A 77 2.91 -5.85 -8.96
CA ASN A 77 2.49 -5.26 -7.71
C ASN A 77 1.03 -4.78 -7.80
N ARG A 78 0.10 -5.60 -7.31
CA ARG A 78 -1.36 -5.35 -7.37
C ARG A 78 -1.82 -4.00 -6.78
N ILE A 79 -1.00 -3.36 -5.94
CA ILE A 79 -1.32 -2.04 -5.39
C ILE A 79 -1.26 -0.94 -6.46
N GLU A 80 -0.49 -1.12 -7.54
CA GLU A 80 -0.31 -0.10 -8.58
C GLU A 80 -1.62 0.24 -9.28
N ALA A 81 -2.45 -0.77 -9.60
CA ALA A 81 -3.78 -0.53 -10.17
C ALA A 81 -4.71 0.25 -9.21
N GLN A 82 -4.54 0.08 -7.90
CA GLN A 82 -5.28 0.86 -6.91
C GLN A 82 -4.80 2.32 -6.86
N PHE A 83 -3.52 2.60 -7.14
CA PHE A 83 -3.02 3.97 -7.25
C PHE A 83 -3.59 4.71 -8.46
N THR A 84 -3.79 4.03 -9.59
CA THR A 84 -4.47 4.61 -10.76
C THR A 84 -5.89 5.07 -10.40
N ALA A 85 -6.68 4.21 -9.76
CA ALA A 85 -8.02 4.56 -9.31
C ALA A 85 -8.00 5.71 -8.28
N LEU A 86 -7.10 5.65 -7.30
CA LEU A 86 -6.93 6.70 -6.31
C LEU A 86 -6.61 8.06 -6.96
N ARG A 87 -5.68 8.09 -7.91
CA ARG A 87 -5.30 9.32 -8.63
C ARG A 87 -6.50 9.92 -9.37
N TYR A 88 -7.23 9.08 -10.09
CA TYR A 88 -8.42 9.49 -10.82
C TYR A 88 -9.49 10.15 -9.92
N PHE A 89 -9.76 9.58 -8.75
CA PHE A 89 -10.80 10.09 -7.85
C PHE A 89 -10.36 11.23 -6.94
N THR A 90 -9.06 11.42 -6.71
CA THR A 90 -8.58 12.35 -5.67
C THR A 90 -7.65 13.46 -6.18
N LEU A 91 -7.05 13.30 -7.36
CA LEU A 91 -6.02 14.20 -7.86
C LEU A 91 -6.37 14.77 -9.24
N ASP A 92 -7.05 14.01 -10.10
CA ASP A 92 -7.38 14.48 -11.44
C ASP A 92 -8.46 15.57 -11.40
N GLY A 93 -8.16 16.72 -12.00
CA GLY A 93 -9.08 17.87 -12.06
C GLY A 93 -9.23 18.65 -10.75
N THR A 94 -8.42 18.38 -9.73
CA THR A 94 -8.46 19.08 -8.43
C THR A 94 -7.24 19.95 -8.22
N ASP A 95 -7.44 21.20 -7.82
CA ASP A 95 -6.37 22.09 -7.34
C ASP A 95 -6.42 22.16 -5.80
N HIS A 96 -5.60 21.34 -5.14
CA HIS A 96 -5.55 21.30 -3.67
C HIS A 96 -4.70 22.45 -3.17
N ALA A 97 -5.23 23.28 -2.26
CA ALA A 97 -4.51 24.45 -1.75
C ALA A 97 -3.28 24.07 -0.90
N ASN A 98 -3.24 22.85 -0.34
CA ASN A 98 -2.11 22.34 0.42
C ASN A 98 -2.14 20.81 0.59
N HIS A 99 -1.03 20.24 1.09
CA HIS A 99 -0.88 18.81 1.35
C HIS A 99 -1.89 18.23 2.37
N LYS A 100 -2.43 19.04 3.29
CA LYS A 100 -3.42 18.57 4.27
C LYS A 100 -4.75 18.28 3.57
N GLU A 101 -5.14 19.13 2.63
CA GLU A 101 -6.35 18.94 1.83
C GLU A 101 -6.24 17.71 0.92
N GLN A 102 -5.15 17.62 0.15
CA GLN A 102 -4.84 16.43 -0.66
C GLN A 102 -4.90 15.16 0.19
N GLY A 103 -4.30 15.21 1.39
CA GLY A 103 -4.32 14.07 2.29
C GLY A 103 -5.66 13.77 2.95
N SER A 104 -6.55 14.76 3.07
CA SER A 104 -7.93 14.54 3.48
C SER A 104 -8.71 13.79 2.40
N MET A 105 -8.53 14.19 1.13
CA MET A 105 -9.20 13.56 -0.02
C MET A 105 -8.77 12.11 -0.21
N ILE A 106 -7.47 11.82 -0.09
CA ILE A 106 -6.95 10.44 -0.11
C ILE A 106 -7.60 9.58 0.99
N ARG A 107 -7.73 10.10 2.22
CA ARG A 107 -8.36 9.37 3.32
C ARG A 107 -9.85 9.12 3.06
N ARG A 108 -10.58 10.13 2.58
CA ARG A 108 -11.99 10.00 2.21
C ARG A 108 -12.18 8.95 1.13
N TYR A 109 -11.33 8.94 0.11
CA TYR A 109 -11.35 7.91 -0.93
C TYR A 109 -11.10 6.52 -0.37
N ILE A 110 -10.09 6.32 0.50
CA ILE A 110 -9.83 5.00 1.09
C ILE A 110 -11.05 4.50 1.88
N ILE A 111 -11.68 5.37 2.67
CA ILE A 111 -12.92 5.02 3.40
C ILE A 111 -14.02 4.64 2.41
N TRP A 112 -14.30 5.49 1.43
CA TRP A 112 -15.32 5.23 0.41
C TRP A 112 -15.07 3.91 -0.34
N ARG A 113 -13.85 3.70 -0.85
CA ARG A 113 -13.43 2.47 -1.56
C ARG A 113 -13.62 1.22 -0.72
N ASN A 114 -13.34 1.28 0.59
CA ASN A 114 -13.54 0.16 1.50
C ASN A 114 -15.02 -0.15 1.78
N HIS A 115 -15.92 0.83 1.63
CA HIS A 115 -17.36 0.63 1.71
C HIS A 115 -18.00 0.24 0.36
N HIS A 116 -17.27 0.43 -0.75
CA HIS A 116 -17.78 0.25 -2.11
C HIS A 116 -16.88 -0.69 -2.93
N ALA A 117 -16.29 -1.72 -2.31
CA ALA A 117 -15.40 -2.67 -3.01
C ALA A 117 -16.10 -3.43 -4.15
N ASP A 118 -17.44 -3.47 -4.13
CA ASP A 118 -18.27 -4.11 -5.16
C ASP A 118 -18.78 -3.14 -6.24
N ASP A 119 -18.38 -1.86 -6.18
CA ASP A 119 -18.75 -0.86 -7.18
C ASP A 119 -18.18 -1.21 -8.57
N GLN A 120 -19.05 -1.29 -9.57
CA GLN A 120 -18.69 -1.73 -10.92
C GLN A 120 -17.75 -0.75 -11.63
N ARG A 121 -17.89 0.55 -11.40
CA ARG A 121 -17.04 1.57 -12.03
C ARG A 121 -15.64 1.54 -11.43
N LEU A 122 -15.53 1.38 -10.11
CA LEU A 122 -14.26 1.18 -9.43
C LEU A 122 -13.55 -0.08 -9.97
N ARG A 123 -14.26 -1.21 -10.06
CA ARG A 123 -13.70 -2.46 -10.60
C ARG A 123 -13.21 -2.28 -12.04
N ALA A 124 -14.01 -1.66 -12.90
CA ALA A 124 -13.62 -1.39 -14.29
C ALA A 124 -12.33 -0.54 -14.40
N VAL A 125 -12.16 0.47 -13.55
CA VAL A 125 -10.94 1.30 -13.53
C VAL A 125 -9.73 0.50 -13.06
N VAL A 126 -9.88 -0.30 -12.00
CA VAL A 126 -8.81 -1.16 -11.47
C VAL A 126 -8.43 -2.25 -12.46
N ASP A 127 -9.41 -2.92 -13.06
CA ASP A 127 -9.18 -4.01 -14.01
C ASP A 127 -8.50 -3.51 -15.28
N ARG A 128 -8.91 -2.35 -15.80
CA ARG A 128 -8.23 -1.70 -16.93
C ARG A 128 -6.76 -1.41 -16.63
N ALA A 129 -6.45 -1.01 -15.39
CA ALA A 129 -5.08 -0.76 -14.97
C ALA A 129 -4.25 -2.03 -14.74
N ASN A 130 -4.88 -3.20 -14.55
CA ASN A 130 -4.21 -4.49 -14.40
C ASN A 130 -3.88 -5.18 -15.75
N VAL A 131 -4.52 -4.76 -16.85
CA VAL A 131 -4.37 -5.37 -18.19
C VAL A 131 -3.41 -4.59 -19.10
N ALA A 132 -2.99 -3.39 -18.68
CA ALA A 132 -2.03 -2.54 -19.38
C ALA A 132 -0.58 -2.82 -18.96
#